data_AF-A0A7C3Y5A8-F1
#
_entry.id   AF-A0A7C3Y5A8-F1
#
_cell.length_a   1.000
_cell.length_b   1.000
_cell.length_c   1.000
_cell.angle_alpha   90.00
_cell.angle_beta   90.00
_cell.angle_gamma   90.00
#
_symmetry.space_group_name_H-M   'P 1'
#
loop_
_entity.id
_entity.type
_entity.pdbx_description
1 polymer ?
#
loop_
_entity_poly.entity_id
_entity_poly.type
_entity_poly.pdbx_seq_one_letter_code
_entity_poly.pdbx_strand_id
1 'polypeptide(L)'
;MGQEQVRFNLAQLFLSLLVVCVAITYLGPALLNRDLLWFMPFNATPDKIIFYRDGRQLVVTADDPHFNDMVKVLNRALSSIETIDLIGPSPGTIEDYRAQDIAVELLYARPVQLKSSQNVGMASAIFIPLTGRHTERPRIFTGSRVSADADVRSSSTMTVPATYGAGTPVLRDLSAVRQLIDSLQF
;
A
#
# COMPACT_ATOMS: atom_id res chain seq x y z
N MET A 1 41.03 -49.09 -18.00
CA MET A 1 39.91 -48.17 -17.73
C MET A 1 40.00 -47.75 -16.27
N GLY A 2 40.64 -46.61 -15.98
CA GLY A 2 40.77 -46.11 -14.61
C GLY A 2 39.48 -45.41 -14.20
N GLN A 3 38.86 -45.84 -13.11
CA GLN A 3 37.72 -45.13 -12.54
C GLN A 3 38.23 -43.91 -11.78
N GLU A 4 37.99 -42.74 -12.34
CA GLU A 4 38.20 -41.46 -11.67
C GLU A 4 37.19 -41.38 -10.50
N GLN A 5 37.68 -41.50 -9.27
CA GLN A 5 36.84 -41.35 -8.10
C GLN A 5 36.45 -39.87 -7.97
N VAL A 6 35.20 -39.56 -8.34
CA VAL A 6 34.62 -38.24 -8.11
C VAL A 6 34.58 -38.01 -6.60
N ARG A 7 35.48 -37.15 -6.11
CA ARG A 7 35.49 -36.73 -4.71
C ARG A 7 34.35 -35.75 -4.50
N PHE A 8 33.20 -36.26 -4.07
CA PHE A 8 32.06 -35.41 -3.71
C PHE A 8 32.41 -34.57 -2.48
N ASN A 9 32.65 -33.29 -2.69
CA ASN A 9 32.79 -32.34 -1.62
C ASN A 9 31.38 -31.96 -1.12
N LEU A 10 30.93 -32.60 -0.04
CA LEU A 10 29.62 -32.32 0.56
C LEU A 10 29.41 -30.82 0.85
N ALA A 11 30.45 -30.10 1.28
CA ALA A 11 30.36 -28.67 1.54
C ALA A 11 30.05 -27.87 0.26
N GLN A 12 30.65 -28.25 -0.88
CA GLN A 12 30.35 -27.65 -2.17
C GLN A 12 28.90 -27.93 -2.59
N LEU A 13 28.39 -29.13 -2.31
CA LEU A 13 27.00 -29.48 -2.57
C LEU A 13 26.03 -28.60 -1.77
N PHE A 14 26.24 -28.47 -0.45
CA PHE A 14 25.41 -27.60 0.39
C PHE A 14 25.47 -26.13 -0.02
N LEU A 15 26.66 -25.62 -0.35
CA LEU A 15 26.82 -24.26 -0.83
C LEU A 15 26.06 -24.04 -2.15
N SER A 16 26.19 -24.97 -3.10
CA SER A 16 25.46 -24.89 -4.37
C SER A 16 23.94 -24.91 -4.18
N LEU A 17 23.45 -25.75 -3.27
CA LEU A 17 22.03 -25.84 -2.95
C LEU A 17 21.53 -24.53 -2.33
N LEU A 18 22.28 -23.96 -1.38
CA LEU A 18 21.95 -22.68 -0.76
C LEU A 18 21.85 -21.56 -1.80
N VAL A 19 22.83 -21.47 -2.72
CA VAL A 19 22.82 -20.47 -3.79
C VAL A 19 21.61 -20.63 -4.69
N VAL A 20 21.25 -21.86 -5.07
CA VAL A 20 20.05 -22.13 -5.88
C VAL A 20 18.77 -21.75 -5.13
N CYS A 21 18.66 -22.06 -3.84
CA CYS A 21 17.51 -21.66 -3.03
C CYS A 21 17.36 -20.14 -2.93
N VAL A 22 18.46 -19.41 -2.69
CA VAL A 22 18.45 -17.93 -2.67
C VAL A 22 18.08 -17.38 -4.05
N ALA A 23 18.64 -17.95 -5.12
CA ALA A 23 18.33 -17.53 -6.48
C ALA A 23 16.85 -17.72 -6.81
N ILE A 24 16.25 -18.87 -6.49
CA ILE A 24 14.83 -19.14 -6.76
C ILE A 24 13.91 -18.23 -5.95
N THR A 25 14.20 -18.07 -4.65
CA THR A 25 13.37 -17.23 -3.75
C THR A 25 13.44 -15.74 -4.12
N TYR A 26 14.57 -15.27 -4.64
CA TYR A 26 14.74 -13.89 -5.10
C TYR A 26 14.22 -13.66 -6.52
N LEU A 27 14.67 -14.47 -7.49
CA LEU A 27 14.39 -14.30 -8.91
C LEU A 27 12.95 -14.64 -9.27
N GLY A 28 12.31 -15.58 -8.57
CA GLY A 28 10.93 -15.97 -8.82
C GLY A 28 9.97 -14.76 -8.77
N PRO A 29 9.85 -14.07 -7.62
CA PRO A 29 9.03 -12.86 -7.51
C PRO A 29 9.52 -11.73 -8.41
N ALA A 30 10.85 -11.54 -8.53
CA ALA A 30 11.42 -10.47 -9.34
C ALA A 30 11.01 -10.57 -10.83
N LEU A 31 11.04 -11.77 -11.39
CA LEU A 31 10.62 -12.03 -12.77
C LEU A 31 9.10 -11.93 -12.92
N LEU A 32 8.33 -12.46 -11.97
CA LEU A 32 6.87 -12.43 -12.02
C LEU A 32 6.32 -10.99 -11.96
N ASN A 33 6.92 -10.15 -11.13
CA ASN A 33 6.52 -8.76 -10.92
C ASN A 33 7.18 -7.80 -11.93
N ARG A 34 8.14 -8.29 -12.73
CA ARG A 34 9.01 -7.47 -13.60
C ARG A 34 9.71 -6.36 -12.82
N ASP A 35 10.08 -6.65 -11.59
CA ASP A 35 10.63 -5.69 -10.63
C ASP A 35 11.74 -6.36 -9.81
N LEU A 36 12.99 -6.06 -10.17
CA LEU A 36 14.16 -6.57 -9.45
C LEU A 36 14.24 -6.05 -8.01
N LEU A 37 13.57 -4.94 -7.71
CA LEU A 37 13.59 -4.27 -6.41
C LEU A 37 12.26 -4.45 -5.66
N TRP A 38 11.57 -5.57 -5.88
CA TRP A 38 10.26 -5.87 -5.27
C TRP A 38 10.28 -5.88 -3.74
N PHE A 39 11.44 -6.10 -3.12
CA PHE A 39 11.65 -6.13 -1.67
C PHE A 39 11.98 -4.76 -1.07
N MET A 40 12.18 -3.73 -1.91
CA MET A 40 12.42 -2.37 -1.43
C MET A 40 11.12 -1.75 -0.91
N PRO A 41 11.19 -0.84 0.08
CA PRO A 41 10.01 -0.15 0.58
C PRO A 41 9.32 0.64 -0.54
N PHE A 42 7.99 0.64 -0.49
CA PHE A 42 7.18 1.46 -1.38
C PHE A 42 7.42 2.94 -1.09
N ASN A 43 7.72 3.71 -2.13
CA ASN A 43 7.96 5.14 -2.03
C ASN A 43 7.40 5.84 -3.25
N ALA A 44 6.16 6.29 -3.15
CA ALA A 44 5.50 7.10 -4.16
C ALA A 44 4.82 8.31 -3.52
N THR A 45 4.64 9.36 -4.31
CA THR A 45 3.94 10.57 -3.86
C THR A 45 2.62 10.65 -4.62
N PRO A 46 1.46 10.52 -3.94
CA PRO A 46 0.17 10.78 -4.57
C PRO A 46 0.05 12.28 -4.92
N ASP A 47 -0.88 12.66 -5.79
CA ASP A 47 -1.24 14.08 -5.98
C ASP A 47 -2.31 14.52 -4.98
N LYS A 48 -3.14 13.57 -4.56
CA LYS A 48 -4.28 13.80 -3.67
C LYS A 48 -4.44 12.63 -2.72
N ILE A 49 -4.66 12.96 -1.45
CA ILE A 49 -5.04 12.03 -0.40
C ILE A 49 -6.46 12.42 0.02
N ILE A 50 -7.38 11.47 0.03
CA ILE A 50 -8.76 11.68 0.47
C ILE A 50 -9.00 10.82 1.69
N PHE A 51 -9.33 11.45 2.81
CA PHE A 51 -9.75 10.77 4.02
C PHE A 51 -11.27 10.74 4.07
N TYR A 52 -11.84 9.57 4.29
CA TYR A 52 -13.25 9.34 4.50
C TYR A 52 -13.51 9.02 5.97
N ARG A 53 -14.56 9.62 6.54
CA ARG A 53 -15.06 9.32 7.89
C ARG A 53 -16.53 9.64 7.95
N ASP A 54 -17.37 8.65 8.23
CA ASP A 54 -18.81 8.83 8.46
C ASP A 54 -19.50 9.67 7.37
N GLY A 55 -19.15 9.42 6.10
CA GLY A 55 -19.70 10.12 4.93
C GLY A 55 -19.10 11.50 4.65
N ARG A 56 -18.17 11.97 5.48
CA ARG A 56 -17.39 13.19 5.24
C ARG A 56 -16.09 12.87 4.51
N GLN A 57 -15.63 13.83 3.72
CA GLN A 57 -14.35 13.75 3.03
C GLN A 57 -13.45 14.93 3.40
N LEU A 58 -12.18 14.64 3.70
CA LEU A 58 -11.11 15.62 3.78
C LEU A 58 -10.12 15.36 2.65
N VAL A 59 -9.95 16.36 1.79
CA VAL A 59 -9.03 16.29 0.66
C VAL A 59 -7.75 17.04 1.00
N VAL A 60 -6.62 16.33 0.96
CA VAL A 60 -5.29 16.88 1.20
C VAL A 60 -4.48 16.79 -0.09
N THR A 61 -3.92 17.93 -0.51
CA THR A 61 -3.07 18.05 -1.71
C THR A 61 -1.64 18.46 -1.31
N ALA A 62 -0.72 18.50 -2.28
CA ALA A 62 0.66 18.90 -2.06
C ALA A 62 0.85 20.32 -1.48
N ASP A 63 -0.17 21.18 -1.57
CA ASP A 63 -0.16 22.53 -1.00
C ASP A 63 -0.37 22.54 0.53
N ASP A 64 -0.84 21.43 1.11
CA ASP A 64 -1.01 21.30 2.55
C ASP A 64 0.35 21.12 3.25
N PRO A 65 0.66 21.89 4.30
CA PRO A 65 1.96 21.82 4.99
C PRO A 65 2.25 20.44 5.61
N HIS A 66 1.23 19.65 5.91
CA HIS A 66 1.37 18.31 6.49
C HIS A 66 1.42 17.19 5.45
N PHE A 67 1.19 17.51 4.16
CA PHE A 67 1.08 16.51 3.09
C PHE A 67 2.25 15.52 3.07
N ASN A 68 3.48 16.04 3.13
CA ASN A 68 4.69 15.21 3.05
C ASN A 68 4.82 14.24 4.23
N ASP A 69 4.37 14.64 5.42
CA ASP A 69 4.42 13.76 6.59
C ASP A 69 3.34 12.69 6.53
N MET A 70 2.14 13.02 6.02
CA MET A 70 1.11 12.03 5.72
C MET A 70 1.59 11.02 4.69
N VAL A 71 2.22 11.47 3.60
CA VAL A 71 2.80 10.59 2.56
C VAL A 71 3.84 9.64 3.14
N LYS A 72 4.73 10.11 4.02
CA LYS A 72 5.73 9.24 4.68
C LYS A 72 5.06 8.14 5.52
N VAL A 73 4.04 8.49 6.29
CA VAL A 73 3.30 7.52 7.12
C VAL A 73 2.58 6.50 6.24
N LEU A 74 1.90 6.96 5.18
CA LEU A 74 1.19 6.11 4.24
C LEU A 74 2.13 5.19 3.47
N ASN A 75 3.28 5.68 2.99
CA ASN A 75 4.29 4.86 2.31
C ASN A 75 4.86 3.78 3.24
N ARG A 76 5.08 4.11 4.52
CA ARG A 76 5.50 3.13 5.52
C ARG A 76 4.43 2.06 5.73
N ALA A 77 3.18 2.48 5.92
CA ALA A 77 2.06 1.56 6.07
C ALA A 77 1.94 0.63 4.85
N LEU A 78 1.97 1.18 3.63
CA LEU A 78 1.91 0.41 2.38
C LEU A 78 3.09 -0.56 2.21
N SER A 79 4.29 -0.20 2.69
CA SER A 79 5.47 -1.06 2.65
C SER A 79 5.36 -2.27 3.58
N SER A 80 4.47 -2.24 4.57
CA SER A 80 4.25 -3.32 5.54
C SER A 80 3.16 -4.31 5.15
N ILE A 81 2.47 -4.08 4.02
CA ILE A 81 1.31 -4.88 3.64
C ILE A 81 1.75 -6.19 3.01
N GLU A 82 1.38 -7.29 3.65
CA GLU A 82 1.71 -8.64 3.18
C GLU A 82 0.68 -9.19 2.18
N THR A 83 -0.58 -8.72 2.24
CA THR A 83 -1.68 -9.27 1.43
C THR A 83 -2.38 -8.16 0.65
N ILE A 84 -2.45 -8.32 -0.66
CA ILE A 84 -3.20 -7.43 -1.55
C ILE A 84 -4.36 -8.23 -2.13
N ASP A 85 -5.56 -7.66 -2.09
CA ASP A 85 -6.73 -8.31 -2.65
C ASP A 85 -6.77 -8.03 -4.16
N LEU A 86 -6.48 -9.05 -4.97
CA LEU A 86 -6.53 -8.96 -6.43
C LEU A 86 -7.97 -8.82 -6.94
N ILE A 87 -8.93 -9.35 -6.18
CA ILE A 87 -10.35 -9.25 -6.46
C ILE A 87 -10.81 -7.99 -5.73
N GLY A 88 -10.61 -6.83 -6.35
CA GLY A 88 -11.04 -5.56 -5.78
C GLY A 88 -12.51 -5.58 -5.32
N PRO A 89 -12.89 -4.70 -4.40
CA PRO A 89 -14.21 -4.65 -3.82
C PRO A 89 -15.21 -4.24 -4.91
N SER A 90 -16.47 -4.67 -4.76
CA SER A 90 -17.53 -4.19 -5.64
C SER A 90 -17.67 -2.67 -5.52
N PRO A 91 -18.13 -1.95 -6.57
CA PRO A 91 -18.38 -0.51 -6.47
C PRO A 91 -19.28 -0.13 -5.29
N GLY A 92 -20.32 -0.92 -5.00
CA GLY A 92 -21.20 -0.70 -3.84
C GLY A 92 -20.46 -0.84 -2.51
N THR A 93 -19.49 -1.74 -2.41
CA THR A 93 -18.64 -1.88 -1.21
C THR A 93 -17.71 -0.68 -1.02
N ILE A 94 -17.16 -0.11 -2.10
CA ILE A 94 -16.36 1.12 -2.01
C ILE A 94 -17.23 2.27 -1.52
N GLU A 95 -18.45 2.39 -2.07
CA GLU A 95 -19.38 3.45 -1.67
C GLU A 95 -19.82 3.30 -0.21
N ASP A 96 -20.09 2.08 0.25
CA ASP A 96 -20.37 1.80 1.66
C ASP A 96 -19.21 2.27 2.55
N TYR A 97 -17.95 2.01 2.18
CA TYR A 97 -16.80 2.47 2.96
C TYR A 97 -16.69 4.00 3.00
N ARG A 98 -16.95 4.68 1.87
CA ARG A 98 -16.91 6.14 1.80
C ARG A 98 -18.03 6.79 2.63
N ALA A 99 -19.20 6.16 2.65
CA ALA A 99 -20.39 6.68 3.30
C ALA A 99 -20.45 6.42 4.81
N GLN A 100 -19.90 5.30 5.29
CA GLN A 100 -20.14 4.83 6.66
C GLN A 100 -18.89 4.53 7.47
N ASP A 101 -17.73 4.36 6.83
CA ASP A 101 -16.51 3.91 7.49
C ASP A 101 -15.39 4.96 7.44
N ILE A 102 -14.30 4.64 8.14
CA ILE A 102 -13.04 5.35 8.03
C ILE A 102 -12.21 4.69 6.94
N ALA A 103 -11.85 5.44 5.91
CA ALA A 103 -11.02 4.97 4.80
C ALA A 103 -10.08 6.06 4.28
N VAL A 104 -9.04 5.64 3.55
CA VAL A 104 -8.10 6.55 2.88
C VAL A 104 -7.98 6.16 1.43
N GLU A 105 -8.09 7.13 0.53
CA GLU A 105 -7.86 6.97 -0.90
C GLU A 105 -6.67 7.82 -1.35
N LEU A 106 -5.74 7.18 -2.05
CA LEU A 106 -4.53 7.81 -2.59
C LEU A 106 -4.65 7.83 -4.11
N LEU A 107 -4.58 9.03 -4.70
CA LEU A 107 -4.70 9.21 -6.14
C LEU A 107 -3.36 9.65 -6.74
N TYR A 108 -2.90 8.94 -7.77
CA TYR A 108 -1.61 9.16 -8.42
C TYR A 108 -1.78 9.54 -9.90
N ALA A 109 -1.07 10.57 -10.36
CA ALA A 109 -1.15 11.10 -11.73
C ALA A 109 -0.53 10.16 -12.73
N ARG A 110 0.50 9.45 -12.29
CA ARG A 110 1.11 8.35 -13.01
C ARG A 110 0.81 7.05 -12.26
N PRO A 111 0.36 6.00 -12.95
CA PRO A 111 0.19 4.70 -12.33
C PRO A 111 1.47 4.27 -11.60
N VAL A 112 1.33 3.79 -10.37
CA VAL A 112 2.42 3.34 -9.53
C VAL A 112 2.35 1.83 -9.34
N GLN A 113 3.50 1.17 -9.32
CA GLN A 113 3.58 -0.25 -9.02
C GLN A 113 3.83 -0.44 -7.52
N LEU A 114 2.92 -1.15 -6.86
CA LEU A 114 3.11 -1.56 -5.47
C LEU A 114 4.21 -2.61 -5.38
N LYS A 115 5.10 -2.44 -4.40
CA LYS A 115 6.19 -3.37 -4.11
C LYS A 115 5.62 -4.49 -3.23
N SER A 116 5.35 -5.64 -3.83
CA SER A 116 4.83 -6.84 -3.15
C SER A 116 5.46 -8.09 -3.75
N SER A 117 5.37 -9.22 -3.06
CA SER A 117 5.72 -10.53 -3.62
C SER A 117 4.73 -10.96 -4.72
N GLN A 118 3.52 -10.39 -4.73
CA GLN A 118 2.47 -10.65 -5.71
C GLN A 118 2.41 -9.57 -6.79
N ASN A 119 2.16 -9.98 -8.04
CA ASN A 119 2.00 -9.03 -9.15
C ASN A 119 0.59 -8.43 -9.11
N VAL A 120 0.52 -7.18 -8.65
CA VAL A 120 -0.73 -6.40 -8.57
C VAL A 120 -0.87 -5.37 -9.69
N GLY A 121 0.05 -5.38 -10.65
CA GLY A 121 0.08 -4.43 -11.75
C GLY A 121 0.36 -2.99 -11.30
N MET A 122 -0.03 -2.04 -12.16
CA MET A 122 0.08 -0.61 -11.88
C MET A 122 -1.27 -0.06 -11.45
N ALA A 123 -1.28 0.73 -10.38
CA ALA A 123 -2.47 1.33 -9.80
C ALA A 123 -2.40 2.86 -9.92
N SER A 124 -3.49 3.50 -10.33
CA SER A 124 -3.62 4.97 -10.29
C SER A 124 -4.36 5.45 -9.04
N ALA A 125 -5.05 4.53 -8.37
CA ALA A 125 -5.74 4.76 -7.11
C ALA A 125 -5.46 3.60 -6.16
N ILE A 126 -5.21 3.92 -4.88
CA ILE A 126 -5.09 2.94 -3.81
C ILE A 126 -6.11 3.31 -2.74
N PHE A 127 -7.01 2.39 -2.42
CA PHE A 127 -8.02 2.54 -1.38
C PHE A 127 -7.69 1.64 -0.19
N ILE A 128 -7.70 2.22 1.01
CA ILE A 128 -7.31 1.59 2.27
C ILE A 128 -8.47 1.74 3.26
N PRO A 129 -9.32 0.72 3.45
CA PRO A 129 -10.31 0.73 4.53
C PRO A 129 -9.59 0.59 5.89
N LEU A 130 -9.94 1.46 6.84
CA LEU A 130 -9.40 1.41 8.20
C LEU A 130 -10.42 0.83 9.19
N THR A 131 -11.71 0.98 8.90
CA THR A 131 -12.82 0.31 9.60
C THR A 131 -13.79 -0.31 8.60
N GLY A 132 -14.74 -1.07 9.12
CA GLY A 132 -15.83 -1.65 8.32
C GLY A 132 -15.76 -3.17 8.22
N ARG A 133 -16.44 -3.70 7.21
CA ARG A 133 -16.44 -5.14 6.95
C ARG A 133 -15.04 -5.58 6.50
N HIS A 134 -14.62 -6.78 6.89
CA HIS A 134 -13.36 -7.38 6.43
C HIS A 134 -12.05 -6.66 6.82
N THR A 135 -12.06 -5.72 7.78
CA THR A 135 -10.85 -5.05 8.28
C THR A 135 -10.07 -5.84 9.34
N GLU A 136 -10.46 -7.09 9.62
CA GLU A 136 -9.72 -7.98 10.52
C GLU A 136 -8.30 -8.26 10.03
N ARG A 137 -8.06 -8.08 8.73
CA ARG A 137 -6.72 -8.06 8.13
C ARG A 137 -6.56 -6.76 7.35
N PRO A 138 -5.40 -6.10 7.43
CA PRO A 138 -5.12 -4.94 6.60
C PRO A 138 -5.21 -5.35 5.13
N ARG A 139 -6.13 -4.73 4.40
CA ARG A 139 -6.33 -4.93 2.96
C ARG A 139 -6.15 -3.61 2.25
N ILE A 140 -5.67 -3.70 1.02
CA ILE A 140 -5.67 -2.58 0.10
C ILE A 140 -6.31 -3.00 -1.20
N PHE A 141 -6.95 -2.03 -1.83
CA PHE A 141 -7.59 -2.19 -3.11
C PHE A 141 -6.95 -1.24 -4.10
N THR A 142 -6.58 -1.77 -5.25
CA THR A 142 -5.97 -1.02 -6.33
C THR A 142 -6.99 -0.79 -7.43
N GLY A 143 -7.11 0.45 -7.90
CA GLY A 143 -8.05 0.84 -8.95
C GLY A 143 -7.41 1.67 -10.05
N SER A 144 -8.13 1.76 -11.17
CA SER A 144 -7.84 2.75 -12.23
C SER A 144 -8.61 4.04 -11.93
N ARG A 145 -8.00 5.20 -12.20
CA ARG A 145 -8.59 6.54 -11.94
C ARG A 145 -9.95 6.76 -12.59
N VAL A 146 -10.26 6.02 -13.67
CA VAL A 146 -11.53 6.13 -14.41
C VAL A 146 -12.74 5.88 -13.50
N SER A 147 -12.60 5.11 -12.42
CA SER A 147 -13.68 4.85 -11.46
C SER A 147 -13.83 5.93 -10.38
N ALA A 148 -12.82 6.77 -10.13
CA ALA A 148 -12.84 7.78 -9.06
C ALA A 148 -13.43 9.13 -9.51
N ASP A 149 -13.14 9.57 -10.74
CA ASP A 149 -13.61 10.86 -11.27
C ASP A 149 -15.12 10.86 -11.64
N ALA A 150 -15.74 9.68 -11.77
CA ALA A 150 -17.18 9.58 -12.03
C ALA A 150 -18.03 10.03 -10.82
N ASP A 151 -17.49 9.96 -9.60
CA ASP A 151 -18.21 10.27 -8.34
C ASP A 151 -17.92 11.68 -7.79
N VAL A 152 -16.70 12.21 -7.98
CA VAL A 152 -16.23 13.43 -7.28
C VAL A 152 -16.95 14.71 -7.73
N ARG A 153 -17.70 14.69 -8.84
CA ARG A 153 -18.43 15.88 -9.33
C ARG A 153 -19.60 16.34 -8.44
N SER A 154 -19.91 15.64 -7.35
CA SER A 154 -21.11 15.92 -6.53
C SER A 154 -20.87 16.45 -5.11
N SER A 155 -19.62 16.58 -4.63
CA SER A 155 -19.37 16.85 -3.19
C SER A 155 -18.59 18.13 -2.91
N SER A 156 -19.27 19.12 -2.31
CA SER A 156 -18.75 20.42 -1.87
C SER A 156 -17.56 20.27 -0.90
N THR A 157 -16.42 20.90 -1.23
CA THR A 157 -15.21 20.90 -0.42
C THR A 157 -15.35 21.85 0.79
N MET A 158 -15.17 21.34 2.00
CA MET A 158 -15.10 22.12 3.24
C MET A 158 -13.66 22.11 3.76
N THR A 159 -13.03 23.28 3.85
CA THR A 159 -11.66 23.46 4.33
C THR A 159 -11.66 23.59 5.87
N VAL A 160 -10.86 22.77 6.57
CA VAL A 160 -10.78 22.72 8.04
C VAL A 160 -9.42 23.25 8.54
N PRO A 161 -9.36 24.04 9.63
CA PRO A 161 -8.10 24.54 10.18
C PRO A 161 -7.42 23.50 11.10
N ALA A 162 -6.12 23.32 10.96
CA ALA A 162 -5.32 22.34 11.72
C ALA A 162 -4.73 22.91 13.02
N THR A 163 -4.82 22.15 14.12
CA THR A 163 -4.01 22.31 15.34
C THR A 163 -3.37 20.96 15.66
N TYR A 164 -2.04 20.86 15.64
CA TYR A 164 -1.29 19.59 15.66
C TYR A 164 -0.39 19.47 16.90
N GLY A 165 -0.35 18.29 17.52
CA GLY A 165 0.52 17.93 18.66
C GLY A 165 1.28 16.62 18.39
N ALA A 166 2.56 16.57 18.80
CA ALA A 166 3.49 15.49 18.47
C ALA A 166 3.52 14.33 19.51
N GLY A 167 3.63 13.08 19.02
CA GLY A 167 4.01 11.89 19.83
C GLY A 167 3.66 10.54 19.16
N THR A 168 4.66 9.65 18.98
CA THR A 168 4.59 8.29 18.37
C THR A 168 4.33 7.18 19.41
N PRO A 169 3.94 5.92 19.06
CA PRO A 169 4.85 4.87 18.52
C PRO A 169 4.30 3.91 17.43
N VAL A 170 5.25 3.35 16.68
CA VAL A 170 5.18 2.33 15.59
C VAL A 170 5.02 0.92 16.17
N LEU A 171 4.59 -0.05 15.34
CA LEU A 171 3.88 -1.31 15.60
C LEU A 171 2.44 -1.04 15.21
N ARG A 172 1.62 -2.02 14.83
CA ARG A 172 0.19 -1.73 14.71
C ARG A 172 -0.12 -0.66 13.63
N ASP A 173 0.64 -0.60 12.52
CA ASP A 173 0.88 0.56 11.61
C ASP A 173 -0.35 1.29 11.02
N LEU A 174 -1.52 0.66 10.86
CA LEU A 174 -2.75 1.39 10.55
C LEU A 174 -3.24 2.26 11.72
N SER A 175 -2.79 1.97 12.95
CA SER A 175 -3.05 2.82 14.11
C SER A 175 -2.37 4.18 13.99
N ALA A 176 -1.23 4.28 13.31
CA ALA A 176 -0.60 5.56 13.04
C ALA A 176 -1.44 6.38 12.04
N VAL A 177 -1.95 5.73 10.99
CA VAL A 177 -2.90 6.35 10.07
C VAL A 177 -4.19 6.72 10.79
N ARG A 178 -4.71 5.85 11.65
CA ARG A 178 -5.91 6.13 12.44
C ARG A 178 -5.71 7.27 13.43
N GLN A 179 -4.58 7.31 14.15
CA GLN A 179 -4.20 8.42 15.03
C GLN A 179 -4.06 9.73 14.27
N LEU A 180 -3.49 9.69 13.06
CA LEU A 180 -3.44 10.84 12.16
C LEU A 180 -4.86 11.31 11.84
N ILE A 181 -5.78 10.42 11.46
CA ILE A 181 -7.17 10.80 11.17
C ILE A 181 -7.93 11.26 12.42
N ASP A 182 -7.71 10.64 13.57
CA ASP A 182 -8.29 11.06 14.86
C ASP A 182 -7.78 12.46 15.28
N SER A 183 -6.57 12.83 14.88
CA SER A 183 -6.02 14.18 15.09
C SER A 183 -6.59 15.22 14.11
N LEU A 184 -7.08 14.78 12.94
CA LEU A 184 -7.76 15.62 11.97
C LEU A 184 -9.23 15.75 12.41
N GLN A 185 -9.53 16.80 13.17
CA GLN A 185 -10.88 17.08 13.67
C GLN A 185 -11.80 17.63 12.56
N PHE A 186 -12.33 16.76 11.68
CA PHE A 186 -13.30 17.11 10.63
C PHE A 186 -14.58 16.25 10.70
#